data_AF-A0AAV5UAS7-F1
#
_entry.id   AF-A0AAV5UAS7-F1
#
_cell.length_a   1.000
_cell.length_b   1.000
_cell.length_c   1.000
_cell.angle_alpha   90.00
_cell.angle_beta   90.00
_cell.angle_gamma   90.00
#
_symmetry.space_group_name_H-M   'P 1'
#
loop_
_entity.id
_entity.type
_entity.pdbx_description
1 polymer ?
#
loop_
_entity_poly.entity_id
_entity_poly.type
_entity_poly.pdbx_seq_one_letter_code
_entity_poly.pdbx_strand_id
1 'polypeptide(L)'
;ISTEWLYDLDPSILLHRPADLVVYDNTVLPRIGYDIDCINVSVGELRRRIYGPERLSASLVCAYIRKAKNKDTLPDMRANLDKHGITLFNRSKKAIQPNSWTSLSEKEAMDMARETGHFLAFLPSSTEMRDSVRERPIEAEWLRVVAGSIAEAMFRVGATPEERRIETLADLHLFRFAMVSHHFGHSF
;
A
#
# COMPACT_ATOMS: atom_id res chain seq x y z
N ILE A 1 -0.34 -3.33 21.43
CA ILE A 1 -1.20 -2.20 20.97
C ILE A 1 -2.55 -2.39 21.67
N SER A 2 -2.95 -1.48 22.57
CA SER A 2 -4.26 -1.59 23.27
C SER A 2 -5.40 -1.59 22.24
N THR A 3 -6.31 -2.55 22.34
CA THR A 3 -7.48 -2.74 21.46
C THR A 3 -8.73 -2.03 21.97
N GLU A 4 -8.65 -1.23 23.04
CA GLU A 4 -9.80 -0.56 23.66
C GLU A 4 -10.64 0.29 22.68
N TRP A 5 -10.03 0.81 21.61
CA TRP A 5 -10.71 1.65 20.61
C TRP A 5 -11.62 0.89 19.64
N LEU A 6 -11.47 -0.45 19.52
CA LEU A 6 -12.34 -1.24 18.65
C LEU A 6 -13.78 -1.30 19.18
N TYR A 7 -13.98 -1.10 20.48
CA TYR A 7 -15.31 -1.13 21.11
C TYR A 7 -16.13 0.15 20.90
N ASP A 8 -15.51 1.24 20.43
CA ASP A 8 -16.20 2.51 20.10
C ASP A 8 -16.73 2.55 18.66
N LEU A 9 -16.60 1.45 17.92
CA LEU A 9 -16.93 1.40 16.50
C LEU A 9 -18.36 0.89 16.34
N ASP A 10 -19.27 1.74 15.84
CA ASP A 10 -20.63 1.31 15.53
C ASP A 10 -20.60 0.22 14.44
N PRO A 11 -21.03 -1.02 14.73
CA PRO A 11 -21.02 -2.12 13.77
C PRO A 11 -21.86 -1.83 12.52
N SER A 12 -22.84 -0.93 12.61
CA SER A 12 -23.66 -0.49 11.47
C SER A 12 -22.83 0.18 10.37
N ILE A 13 -21.64 0.69 10.70
CA ILE A 13 -20.68 1.23 9.74
C ILE A 13 -20.12 0.14 8.83
N LEU A 14 -20.02 -1.11 9.30
CA LEU A 14 -19.50 -2.21 8.50
C LEU A 14 -20.58 -2.88 7.65
N LEU A 15 -21.86 -2.61 7.90
CA LEU A 15 -22.96 -3.15 7.11
C LEU A 15 -22.95 -2.55 5.71
N HIS A 16 -23.01 -3.42 4.70
CA HIS A 16 -23.09 -3.02 3.30
C HIS A 16 -24.45 -2.34 3.03
N ARG A 17 -24.41 -1.16 2.41
CA ARG A 17 -25.60 -0.40 2.01
C ARG A 17 -25.74 -0.41 0.49
N PRO A 18 -26.94 -0.35 -0.10
CA PRO A 18 -27.09 -0.26 -1.55
C PRO A 18 -26.31 0.93 -2.17
N ALA A 19 -26.26 2.05 -1.46
CA ALA A 19 -25.49 3.24 -1.86
C ALA A 19 -23.97 3.03 -1.84
N ASP A 20 -23.46 2.00 -1.15
CA ASP A 20 -22.03 1.74 -1.07
C ASP A 20 -21.43 1.33 -2.42
N LEU A 21 -22.25 0.83 -3.36
CA LEU A 21 -21.82 0.44 -4.71
C LEU A 21 -21.68 1.63 -5.67
N VAL A 22 -22.16 2.82 -5.27
CA VAL A 22 -22.05 4.02 -6.09
C VAL A 22 -20.58 4.40 -6.21
N VAL A 23 -20.13 4.59 -7.45
CA VAL A 23 -18.79 5.13 -7.72
C VAL A 23 -18.77 6.58 -7.27
N TYR A 24 -17.92 6.88 -6.30
CA TYR A 24 -17.69 8.23 -5.81
C TYR A 24 -16.70 8.98 -6.71
N ASP A 25 -15.62 8.31 -7.11
CA ASP A 25 -14.56 8.90 -7.91
C ASP A 25 -13.90 7.84 -8.79
N ASN A 26 -13.62 8.21 -10.02
CA ASN A 26 -12.98 7.38 -11.05
C ASN A 26 -11.66 7.99 -11.53
N THR A 27 -11.06 8.89 -10.76
CA THR A 27 -9.79 9.54 -11.11
C THR A 27 -8.58 8.94 -10.40
N VAL A 28 -8.78 7.87 -9.64
CA VAL A 28 -7.72 7.24 -8.86
C VAL A 28 -6.86 6.39 -9.78
N LEU A 29 -5.70 6.89 -10.19
CA LEU A 29 -4.76 6.11 -11.00
C LEU A 29 -4.16 4.96 -10.17
N PRO A 30 -3.97 3.76 -10.74
CA PRO A 30 -3.21 2.69 -10.07
C PRO A 30 -1.80 3.15 -9.70
N ARG A 31 -1.29 2.71 -8.54
CA ARG A 31 0.11 2.98 -8.16
C ARG A 31 1.11 2.30 -9.08
N ILE A 32 0.74 1.13 -9.57
CA ILE A 32 1.60 0.26 -10.38
C ILE A 32 1.04 0.28 -11.81
N GLY A 33 1.70 1.03 -12.69
CA GLY A 33 1.30 1.18 -14.09
C GLY A 33 0.52 2.47 -14.36
N TYR A 34 1.13 3.38 -15.11
CA TYR A 34 0.52 4.66 -15.50
C TYR A 34 -0.42 4.54 -16.71
N ASP A 35 -0.35 3.43 -17.46
CA ASP A 35 -1.09 3.20 -18.70
C ASP A 35 -2.35 2.32 -18.51
N ILE A 36 -2.91 2.31 -17.30
CA ILE A 36 -4.06 1.48 -16.94
C ILE A 36 -5.24 2.40 -16.61
N ASP A 37 -6.45 1.92 -16.90
CA ASP A 37 -7.68 2.61 -16.52
C ASP A 37 -7.70 2.98 -15.04
N CYS A 38 -8.29 4.15 -14.75
CA CYS A 38 -8.46 4.60 -13.39
C CYS A 38 -9.29 3.62 -12.56
N ILE A 39 -8.94 3.51 -11.28
CA ILE A 39 -9.66 2.76 -10.27
C ILE A 39 -10.89 3.56 -9.81
N ASN A 40 -12.00 2.85 -9.73
CA ASN A 40 -13.23 3.38 -9.14
C ASN A 40 -13.19 3.21 -7.63
N VAL A 41 -13.33 4.32 -6.91
CA VAL A 41 -13.55 4.33 -5.46
C VAL A 41 -15.03 4.40 -5.19
N SER A 42 -15.50 3.52 -4.30
CA SER A 42 -16.91 3.43 -3.94
C SER A 42 -17.24 4.30 -2.72
N VAL A 43 -18.50 4.72 -2.61
CA VAL A 43 -19.00 5.44 -1.41
C VAL A 43 -18.80 4.59 -0.15
N GLY A 44 -18.98 3.26 -0.25
CA GLY A 44 -18.80 2.36 0.88
C GLY A 44 -17.37 2.28 1.39
N GLU A 45 -16.40 2.30 0.50
CA GLU A 45 -14.99 2.33 0.87
C GLU A 45 -14.66 3.61 1.66
N LEU A 46 -15.08 4.77 1.15
CA LEU A 46 -14.87 6.04 1.84
C LEU A 46 -15.54 6.08 3.20
N ARG A 47 -16.77 5.55 3.29
CA ARG A 47 -17.51 5.42 4.55
C ARG A 47 -16.74 4.58 5.57
N ARG A 48 -16.21 3.42 5.16
CA ARG A 48 -15.39 2.55 6.03
C ARG A 48 -14.08 3.22 6.44
N ARG A 49 -13.44 3.99 5.58
CA ARG A 49 -12.17 4.69 5.93
C ARG A 49 -12.38 5.88 6.86
N ILE A 50 -13.48 6.61 6.69
CA ILE A 50 -13.79 7.80 7.50
C ILE A 50 -14.35 7.43 8.87
N TYR A 51 -15.23 6.43 8.93
CA TYR A 51 -15.92 6.05 10.17
C TYR A 51 -15.37 4.78 10.83
N GLY A 52 -14.73 3.92 10.06
CA GLY A 52 -14.09 2.70 10.56
C GLY A 52 -12.78 2.96 11.28
N PRO A 53 -11.95 1.93 11.51
CA PRO A 53 -10.81 2.01 12.41
C PRO A 53 -9.76 3.04 11.97
N GLU A 54 -9.62 3.27 10.67
CA GLU A 54 -8.68 4.25 10.11
C GLU A 54 -9.02 5.70 10.51
N ARG A 55 -10.31 6.04 10.63
CA ARG A 55 -10.81 7.39 10.96
C ARG A 55 -10.12 8.50 10.16
N LEU A 56 -10.02 8.34 8.84
CA LEU A 56 -9.28 9.26 7.97
C LEU A 56 -9.82 10.69 8.05
N SER A 57 -8.89 11.64 8.13
CA SER A 57 -9.20 13.06 8.02
C SER A 57 -9.48 13.45 6.58
N ALA A 58 -10.14 14.60 6.36
CA ALA A 58 -10.39 15.13 5.03
C ALA A 58 -9.14 15.19 4.15
N SER A 59 -8.00 15.60 4.71
CA SER A 59 -6.73 15.68 3.98
C SER A 59 -6.19 14.30 3.58
N LEU A 60 -6.36 13.29 4.42
CA LEU A 60 -5.94 11.92 4.12
C LEU A 60 -6.86 11.28 3.08
N VAL A 61 -8.17 11.56 3.14
CA VAL A 61 -9.10 11.13 2.09
C VAL A 61 -8.68 11.71 0.74
N CYS A 62 -8.41 13.03 0.64
CA CYS A 62 -7.91 13.64 -0.60
C CYS A 62 -6.65 12.96 -1.14
N ALA A 63 -5.69 12.66 -0.26
CA ALA A 63 -4.45 11.98 -0.62
C ALA A 63 -4.71 10.55 -1.12
N TYR A 64 -5.61 9.83 -0.44
CA TYR A 64 -6.04 8.48 -0.78
C TYR A 64 -6.70 8.41 -2.17
N ILE A 65 -7.63 9.34 -2.48
CA ILE A 65 -8.26 9.44 -3.82
C ILE A 65 -7.40 10.20 -4.85
N ARG A 66 -6.14 10.54 -4.52
CA ARG A 66 -5.16 11.17 -5.41
C ARG A 66 -5.65 12.47 -6.07
N LYS A 67 -6.54 13.21 -5.41
CA LYS A 67 -6.98 14.53 -5.88
C LYS A 67 -5.88 15.56 -5.69
N ALA A 68 -5.70 16.41 -6.70
CA ALA A 68 -4.78 17.54 -6.63
C ALA A 68 -5.14 18.49 -5.47
N LYS A 69 -4.10 19.05 -4.85
CA LYS A 69 -4.25 20.04 -3.77
C LYS A 69 -4.57 21.40 -4.37
N ASN A 70 -5.84 21.78 -4.37
CA ASN A 70 -6.31 23.08 -4.83
C ASN A 70 -7.09 23.74 -3.69
N LYS A 71 -7.30 25.06 -3.79
CA LYS A 71 -8.02 25.84 -2.77
C LYS A 71 -9.42 25.27 -2.47
N ASP A 72 -10.11 24.81 -3.51
CA ASP A 72 -11.52 24.40 -3.43
C ASP A 72 -11.70 22.87 -3.27
N THR A 73 -10.62 22.08 -3.35
CA THR A 73 -10.70 20.61 -3.29
C THR A 73 -11.36 20.10 -1.99
N LEU A 74 -10.97 20.65 -0.83
CA LEU A 74 -11.51 20.20 0.46
C LEU A 74 -12.97 20.63 0.69
N PRO A 75 -13.35 21.90 0.46
CA PRO A 75 -14.75 22.33 0.51
C PRO A 75 -15.65 21.50 -0.41
N ASP A 76 -15.27 21.32 -1.67
CA ASP A 76 -16.07 20.57 -2.65
C ASP A 76 -16.22 19.11 -2.27
N MET A 77 -15.13 18.48 -1.81
CA MET A 77 -15.16 17.11 -1.32
C MET A 77 -16.10 16.96 -0.11
N ARG A 78 -16.08 17.90 0.84
CA ARG A 78 -17.00 17.86 1.99
C ARG A 78 -18.45 17.98 1.54
N ALA A 79 -18.75 18.92 0.65
CA ALA A 79 -20.09 19.09 0.11
C ALA A 79 -20.56 17.87 -0.70
N ASN A 80 -19.66 17.20 -1.41
CA ASN A 80 -19.97 15.99 -2.17
C ASN A 80 -20.23 14.80 -1.22
N LEU A 81 -19.34 14.55 -0.26
CA LEU A 81 -19.53 13.48 0.74
C LEU A 81 -20.81 13.65 1.55
N ASP A 82 -21.19 14.89 1.88
CA ASP A 82 -22.42 15.18 2.62
C ASP A 82 -23.67 14.77 1.82
N LYS A 83 -23.67 14.92 0.49
CA LYS A 83 -24.74 14.40 -0.39
C LYS A 83 -24.88 12.88 -0.33
N HIS A 84 -23.80 12.18 0.00
CA HIS A 84 -23.79 10.73 0.20
C HIS A 84 -24.02 10.32 1.67
N GLY A 85 -24.36 11.28 2.55
CA GLY A 85 -24.57 11.04 3.98
C GLY A 85 -23.27 10.74 4.73
N ILE A 86 -22.13 11.20 4.23
CA ILE A 86 -20.82 11.04 4.84
C ILE A 86 -20.32 12.41 5.32
N THR A 87 -20.26 12.58 6.63
CA THR A 87 -19.74 13.77 7.31
C THR A 87 -18.28 13.58 7.70
N LEU A 88 -17.41 14.46 7.21
CA LEU A 88 -16.01 14.52 7.62
C LEU A 88 -15.83 15.27 8.94
N PHE A 89 -15.30 14.59 9.95
CA PHE A 89 -14.98 15.23 11.24
C PHE A 89 -13.77 16.16 11.12
N ASN A 90 -13.86 17.35 11.72
CA ASN A 90 -12.80 18.36 11.63
C ASN A 90 -11.53 18.00 12.41
N ARG A 91 -11.62 17.13 13.42
CA ARG A 91 -10.48 16.63 14.22
C ARG A 91 -10.85 15.30 14.85
N SER A 92 -10.32 14.19 14.35
CA SER A 92 -10.36 12.92 15.11
C SER A 92 -9.28 12.98 16.18
N LYS A 93 -9.65 12.81 17.45
CA LYS A 93 -8.67 12.87 18.56
C LYS A 93 -7.76 11.63 18.63
N LYS A 94 -8.02 10.57 17.84
CA LYS A 94 -7.35 9.26 17.90
C LYS A 94 -7.41 8.55 16.54
N ALA A 95 -7.03 9.21 15.45
CA ALA A 95 -6.91 8.53 14.14
C ALA A 95 -5.69 7.59 14.16
N ILE A 96 -5.81 6.42 13.54
CA ILE A 96 -4.67 5.53 13.35
C ILE A 96 -3.68 6.25 12.43
N GLN A 97 -2.39 6.19 12.76
CA GLN A 97 -1.36 6.75 11.90
C GLN A 97 -1.40 6.01 10.55
N PRO A 98 -1.61 6.72 9.43
CA PRO A 98 -1.62 6.08 8.12
C PRO A 98 -0.27 5.43 7.87
N ASN A 99 -0.30 4.23 7.29
CA ASN A 99 0.91 3.52 6.86
C ASN A 99 0.87 3.33 5.33
N SER A 100 1.90 2.71 4.78
CA SER A 100 1.99 2.48 3.33
C SER A 100 0.78 1.73 2.76
N TRP A 101 0.14 0.85 3.54
CA TRP A 101 -1.05 0.10 3.13
C TRP A 101 -2.32 0.94 3.11
N THR A 102 -2.44 1.95 3.97
CA THR A 102 -3.55 2.92 3.97
C THR A 102 -3.68 3.63 2.61
N SER A 103 -2.58 3.71 1.86
CA SER A 103 -2.49 4.40 0.58
C SER A 103 -3.04 3.60 -0.62
N LEU A 104 -3.35 2.31 -0.45
CA LEU A 104 -3.92 1.43 -1.47
C LEU A 104 -5.45 1.51 -1.43
N SER A 105 -6.09 1.59 -2.59
CA SER A 105 -7.52 1.36 -2.75
C SER A 105 -7.90 -0.09 -2.48
N GLU A 106 -9.17 -0.37 -2.17
CA GLU A 106 -9.66 -1.74 -2.00
C GLU A 106 -9.36 -2.58 -3.25
N LYS A 107 -9.52 -2.01 -4.45
CA LYS A 107 -9.16 -2.69 -5.71
C LYS A 107 -7.68 -3.03 -5.78
N GLU A 108 -6.79 -2.07 -5.53
CA GLU A 108 -5.34 -2.34 -5.54
C GLU A 108 -4.94 -3.38 -4.50
N ALA A 109 -5.52 -3.30 -3.29
CA ALA A 109 -5.25 -4.28 -2.24
C ALA A 109 -5.72 -5.69 -2.64
N MET A 110 -6.89 -5.81 -3.26
CA MET A 110 -7.41 -7.09 -3.75
C MET A 110 -6.59 -7.64 -4.92
N ASP A 111 -6.22 -6.79 -5.88
CA ASP A 111 -5.43 -7.20 -7.04
C ASP A 111 -4.03 -7.66 -6.59
N MET A 112 -3.37 -6.90 -5.73
CA MET A 112 -2.10 -7.28 -5.11
C MET A 112 -2.21 -8.58 -4.31
N ALA A 113 -3.27 -8.78 -3.53
CA ALA A 113 -3.48 -10.03 -2.79
C ALA A 113 -3.66 -11.23 -3.73
N ARG A 114 -4.41 -11.04 -4.83
CA ARG A 114 -4.62 -12.05 -5.87
C ARG A 114 -3.31 -12.40 -6.57
N GLU A 115 -2.57 -11.40 -7.03
CA GLU A 115 -1.27 -11.58 -7.70
C GLU A 115 -0.24 -12.23 -6.79
N THR A 116 -0.17 -11.80 -5.53
CA THR A 116 0.71 -12.42 -4.52
C THR A 116 0.30 -13.88 -4.31
N GLY A 117 -0.99 -14.17 -4.19
CA GLY A 117 -1.49 -15.54 -4.07
C GLY A 117 -1.11 -16.40 -5.27
N HIS A 118 -1.27 -15.89 -6.49
CA HIS A 118 -0.83 -16.58 -7.71
C HIS A 118 0.69 -16.81 -7.71
N PHE A 119 1.48 -15.80 -7.38
CA PHE A 119 2.94 -15.92 -7.33
C PHE A 119 3.38 -16.97 -6.30
N LEU A 120 2.81 -16.95 -5.09
CA LEU A 120 3.10 -17.91 -4.04
C LEU A 120 2.72 -19.34 -4.43
N ALA A 121 1.68 -19.53 -5.26
CA ALA A 121 1.30 -20.84 -5.76
C ALA A 121 2.34 -21.45 -6.73
N PHE A 122 3.20 -20.64 -7.34
CA PHE A 122 4.32 -21.12 -8.15
C PHE A 122 5.57 -21.44 -7.31
N LEU A 123 5.65 -20.96 -6.07
CA LEU A 123 6.78 -21.26 -5.21
C LEU A 123 6.64 -22.69 -4.67
N PRO A 124 7.72 -23.49 -4.68
CA PRO A 124 7.70 -24.80 -4.03
C PRO A 124 7.37 -24.64 -2.55
N SER A 125 6.80 -25.68 -1.94
CA SER A 125 6.55 -25.68 -0.50
C SER A 125 7.86 -25.57 0.29
N SER A 126 7.78 -25.07 1.53
CA SER A 126 8.97 -24.97 2.40
C SER A 126 9.64 -26.33 2.65
N THR A 127 8.92 -27.43 2.51
CA THR A 127 9.45 -28.79 2.61
C THR A 127 10.20 -29.16 1.34
N GLU A 128 9.61 -28.99 0.16
CA GLU A 128 10.28 -29.24 -1.13
C GLU A 128 11.52 -28.37 -1.32
N MET A 129 11.47 -27.10 -0.89
CA MET A 129 12.66 -26.24 -0.89
C MET A 129 13.76 -26.79 0.02
N ARG A 130 13.43 -27.30 1.22
CA ARG A 130 14.40 -27.91 2.14
C ARG A 130 14.98 -29.21 1.60
N ASP A 131 14.16 -30.04 0.97
CA ASP A 131 14.61 -31.29 0.37
C ASP A 131 15.47 -31.02 -0.88
N SER A 132 15.12 -30.03 -1.70
CA SER A 132 15.96 -29.57 -2.82
C SER A 132 17.33 -29.07 -2.36
N VAL A 133 17.40 -28.38 -1.21
CA VAL A 133 18.66 -27.97 -0.58
C VAL A 133 19.47 -29.16 -0.10
N ARG A 134 18.83 -30.24 0.38
CA ARG A 134 19.51 -31.48 0.78
C ARG A 134 20.03 -32.28 -0.42
N GLU A 135 19.27 -32.31 -1.51
CA GLU A 135 19.65 -32.97 -2.76
C GLU A 135 20.78 -32.26 -3.49
N ARG A 136 20.84 -30.92 -3.39
CA ARG A 136 21.79 -30.06 -4.08
C ARG A 136 22.48 -29.08 -3.12
N PRO A 137 23.26 -29.59 -2.15
CA PRO A 137 23.80 -28.78 -1.07
C PRO A 137 24.84 -27.77 -1.54
N ILE A 138 25.59 -28.09 -2.61
CA ILE A 138 26.62 -27.19 -3.15
C ILE A 138 25.95 -26.00 -3.84
N GLU A 139 24.96 -26.25 -4.69
CA GLU A 139 24.20 -25.24 -5.41
C GLU A 139 23.44 -24.34 -4.45
N ALA A 140 22.82 -24.92 -3.42
CA ALA A 140 22.14 -24.17 -2.37
C ALA A 140 23.12 -23.26 -1.60
N GLU A 141 24.33 -23.73 -1.32
CA GLU A 141 25.36 -22.92 -0.65
C GLU A 141 25.79 -21.74 -1.52
N TRP A 142 26.03 -21.96 -2.82
CA TRP A 142 26.32 -20.88 -3.75
C TRP A 142 25.17 -19.89 -3.86
N LEU A 143 23.92 -20.37 -3.90
CA LEU A 143 22.74 -19.50 -3.93
C LEU A 143 22.64 -18.65 -2.65
N ARG A 144 22.95 -19.24 -1.49
CA ARG A 144 22.99 -18.54 -0.20
C ARG A 144 24.07 -17.46 -0.20
N VAL A 145 25.27 -17.76 -0.71
CA VAL A 145 26.37 -16.79 -0.83
C VAL A 145 25.93 -15.63 -1.73
N VAL A 146 25.39 -15.92 -2.92
CA VAL A 146 24.92 -14.89 -3.87
C VAL A 146 23.81 -14.04 -3.25
N ALA A 147 22.79 -14.67 -2.66
CA ALA A 147 21.69 -13.97 -2.01
C ALA A 147 22.17 -13.12 -0.82
N GLY A 148 23.11 -13.63 -0.03
CA GLY A 148 23.73 -12.91 1.08
C GLY A 148 24.54 -11.70 0.61
N SER A 149 25.34 -11.84 -0.45
CA SER A 149 26.09 -10.74 -1.05
C SER A 149 25.16 -9.67 -1.65
N ILE A 150 24.05 -10.08 -2.28
CA ILE A 150 23.02 -9.15 -2.77
C ILE A 150 22.37 -8.41 -1.60
N ALA A 151 21.98 -9.12 -0.53
CA ALA A 151 21.37 -8.52 0.65
C ALA A 151 22.30 -7.53 1.35
N GLU A 152 23.58 -7.89 1.50
CA GLU A 152 24.60 -7.01 2.07
C GLU A 152 24.83 -5.77 1.20
N ALA A 153 24.92 -5.94 -0.12
CA ALA A 153 25.03 -4.81 -1.05
C ALA A 153 23.77 -3.92 -1.01
N MET A 154 22.57 -4.50 -0.96
CA MET A 154 21.33 -3.74 -0.79
C MET A 154 21.29 -2.98 0.55
N PHE A 155 21.83 -3.57 1.62
CA PHE A 155 21.98 -2.89 2.91
C PHE A 155 22.98 -1.73 2.85
N ARG A 156 24.14 -1.91 2.20
CA ARG A 156 25.12 -0.82 1.96
C ARG A 156 24.54 0.33 1.13
N VAL A 157 23.67 -0.01 0.18
CA VAL A 157 22.95 0.96 -0.66
C VAL A 157 21.74 1.57 0.09
N GLY A 158 21.32 0.99 1.22
CA GLY A 158 20.00 1.17 1.83
C GLY A 158 20.00 1.70 3.26
N ALA A 159 20.32 2.97 3.45
CA ALA A 159 19.62 3.80 4.43
C ALA A 159 19.54 5.22 3.86
N THR A 160 18.33 5.69 3.58
CA THR A 160 18.00 7.03 3.04
C THR A 160 18.69 7.47 1.71
N PRO A 161 18.06 8.34 0.90
CA PRO A 161 18.70 8.92 -0.30
C PRO A 161 20.00 9.70 -0.02
N GLU A 162 20.23 10.10 1.24
CA GLU A 162 21.33 10.96 1.68
C GLU A 162 22.59 10.16 2.10
N GLU A 163 22.47 8.89 2.50
CA GLU A 163 23.60 8.10 3.03
C GLU A 163 24.16 7.07 2.01
N ARG A 164 23.82 7.22 0.71
CA ARG A 164 24.24 6.30 -0.37
C ARG A 164 25.77 6.21 -0.50
N ARG A 165 26.31 4.98 -0.43
CA ARG A 165 27.69 4.66 -0.82
C ARG A 165 27.70 3.68 -1.99
N ILE A 166 28.03 4.17 -3.19
CA ILE A 166 28.28 3.33 -4.38
C ILE A 166 29.79 3.18 -4.49
N GLU A 167 30.32 2.03 -4.07
CA GLU A 167 31.76 1.77 -4.02
C GLU A 167 32.21 0.83 -5.15
N THR A 168 31.30 -0.05 -5.61
CA THR A 168 31.59 -1.04 -6.65
C THR A 168 30.60 -0.99 -7.81
N LEU A 169 30.99 -1.57 -8.96
CA LEU A 169 30.10 -1.73 -10.12
C LEU A 169 28.88 -2.60 -9.79
N ALA A 170 29.04 -3.59 -8.91
CA ALA A 170 27.94 -4.40 -8.41
C ALA A 170 26.94 -3.54 -7.60
N ASP A 171 27.43 -2.64 -6.74
CA ASP A 171 26.58 -1.70 -6.00
C ASP A 171 25.83 -0.77 -6.96
N LEU A 172 26.44 -0.35 -8.08
CA LEU A 172 25.77 0.47 -9.10
C LEU A 172 24.63 -0.27 -9.82
N HIS A 173 24.86 -1.53 -10.21
CA HIS A 173 23.82 -2.34 -10.85
C HIS A 173 22.68 -2.69 -9.89
N LEU A 174 23.00 -3.03 -8.64
CA LEU A 174 22.00 -3.28 -7.60
C LEU A 174 21.27 -2.01 -7.19
N PHE A 175 21.93 -0.85 -7.19
CA PHE A 175 21.28 0.44 -7.02
C PHE A 175 20.24 0.69 -8.12
N ARG A 176 20.61 0.46 -9.39
CA ARG A 176 19.66 0.57 -10.52
C ARG A 176 18.51 -0.41 -10.39
N PHE A 177 18.80 -1.66 -10.01
CA PHE A 177 17.78 -2.68 -9.77
C PHE A 177 16.84 -2.29 -8.62
N ALA A 178 17.38 -1.82 -7.49
CA ALA A 178 16.62 -1.34 -6.35
C ALA A 178 15.79 -0.10 -6.67
N MET A 179 16.30 0.84 -7.49
CA MET A 179 15.50 1.98 -7.97
C MET A 179 14.31 1.54 -8.83
N VAL A 180 14.48 0.48 -9.61
CA VAL A 180 13.42 -0.10 -10.46
C VAL A 180 12.42 -0.90 -9.62
N SER A 181 12.88 -1.70 -8.64
CA SER A 181 12.04 -2.59 -7.84
C SER A 181 11.38 -1.93 -6.62
N HIS A 182 12.03 -0.93 -6.02
CA HIS A 182 11.52 -0.18 -4.87
C HIS A 182 10.99 1.22 -5.23
N HIS A 183 10.35 1.37 -6.41
CA HIS A 183 9.65 2.60 -6.83
C HIS A 183 10.48 3.87 -6.60
N PHE A 184 11.52 4.10 -7.42
CA PHE A 184 12.20 5.40 -7.59
C PHE A 184 12.17 6.25 -6.32
N GLY A 185 13.01 5.90 -5.34
CA GLY A 185 13.01 6.50 -4.00
C GLY A 185 12.43 7.92 -3.99
N HIS A 186 11.29 8.06 -3.31
CA HIS A 186 10.47 9.24 -3.04
C HIS A 186 9.02 9.13 -3.54
N SER A 187 8.09 9.03 -2.60
CA SER A 187 7.12 10.10 -2.35
C SER A 187 6.47 9.93 -0.96
N PHE A 188 6.81 10.90 -0.09
CA PHE A 188 6.33 11.22 1.27
C PHE A 188 6.99 10.50 2.45
#